data_AF-A0A7S2VZ10-F1
#
_entry.id   AF-A0A7S2VZ10-F1
#
_cell.length_a   1.000
_cell.length_b   1.000
_cell.length_c   1.000
_cell.angle_alpha   90.00
_cell.angle_beta   90.00
_cell.angle_gamma   90.00
#
_symmetry.space_group_name_H-M   'P 1'
#
loop_
_entity.id
_entity.type
_entity.pdbx_description
1 polymer ?
#
loop_
_entity_poly.entity_id
_entity_poly.type
_entity_poly.pdbx_seq_one_letter_code
_entity_poly.pdbx_strand_id
1 'polypeptide(L)'
;MPEFVNPKYKDAEKTIFKKPTRLECMMQDFPTVLQGDEVKKVGFTSVAADMCFSPVKNATSDGVALQGKGTHPGVAASGEADQYAAVRTIMSSIGCQVEDAPKSKYLGIEVTPGPEIVLGPKFASYPGEFKTRFPNPSKVKISACSSLVVNGNGVVIESLDLDGALVIECEDGASGVIRDLVVKNKGWQKVQDESSDVEIIRMRGYRLDKTETKNVFFKKDGSVSGIESSEPAPKSIPKSSPAPQAPICSDNGVVKPPVSSLKSLTDPSENEQMEATNACCNIL
;
A
#
# COMPACT_ATOMS: atom_id res chain seq x y z
N MET A 1 33.48 -11.39 -5.81
CA MET A 1 32.54 -11.96 -4.82
C MET A 1 33.02 -13.35 -4.49
N PRO A 2 32.98 -13.81 -3.23
CA PRO A 2 33.20 -15.21 -2.93
C PRO A 2 32.26 -16.09 -3.76
N GLU A 3 32.80 -17.19 -4.29
CA GLU A 3 32.04 -18.17 -5.08
C GLU A 3 31.80 -19.43 -4.24
N PHE A 4 30.69 -20.11 -4.50
CA PHE A 4 30.34 -21.36 -3.85
C PHE A 4 29.69 -22.35 -4.84
N VAL A 5 29.51 -23.60 -4.40
CA VAL A 5 28.78 -24.63 -5.15
C VAL A 5 27.71 -25.27 -4.27
N ASN A 6 26.52 -25.52 -4.80
CA ASN A 6 25.43 -26.22 -4.09
C ASN A 6 24.92 -27.47 -4.85
N PRO A 7 25.77 -28.49 -5.02
CA PRO A 7 25.41 -29.69 -5.77
C PRO A 7 24.25 -30.43 -5.11
N LYS A 8 23.31 -30.90 -5.94
CA LYS A 8 22.23 -31.80 -5.53
C LYS A 8 22.62 -33.23 -5.90
N TYR A 9 22.70 -34.11 -4.91
CA TYR A 9 23.14 -35.49 -5.08
C TYR A 9 21.96 -36.45 -5.21
N LYS A 10 22.14 -37.54 -5.97
CA LYS A 10 21.15 -38.61 -6.13
C LYS A 10 21.26 -39.64 -5.00
N ASP A 11 22.48 -39.83 -4.52
CA ASP A 11 22.92 -40.79 -3.51
C ASP A 11 23.29 -40.07 -2.21
N ALA A 12 23.24 -40.79 -1.09
CA ALA A 12 23.56 -40.25 0.23
C ALA A 12 25.07 -40.00 0.39
N GLU A 13 25.87 -40.78 -0.34
CA GLU A 13 27.34 -40.76 -0.37
C GLU A 13 27.88 -39.56 -1.15
N LYS A 14 27.01 -38.80 -1.83
CA LYS A 14 27.34 -37.59 -2.58
C LYS A 14 28.37 -37.81 -3.69
N THR A 15 28.27 -38.94 -4.37
CA THR A 15 29.18 -39.32 -5.47
C THR A 15 28.57 -39.04 -6.85
N ILE A 16 27.24 -38.98 -6.96
CA ILE A 16 26.53 -38.80 -8.23
C ILE A 16 25.63 -37.55 -8.16
N PHE A 17 25.88 -36.60 -9.05
CA PHE A 17 25.00 -35.45 -9.21
C PHE A 17 23.64 -35.86 -9.78
N LYS A 18 22.56 -35.39 -9.13
CA LYS A 18 21.18 -35.53 -9.60
C LYS A 18 20.90 -34.64 -10.83
N LYS A 19 21.62 -33.53 -10.95
CA LYS A 19 21.58 -32.58 -12.08
C LYS A 19 22.93 -31.86 -12.18
N PRO A 20 23.33 -31.36 -13.37
CA PRO A 20 24.55 -30.56 -13.51
C PRO A 20 24.62 -29.43 -12.48
N THR A 21 25.80 -29.26 -11.86
CA THR A 21 26.06 -28.20 -10.88
C THR A 21 26.92 -27.11 -11.51
N ARG A 22 26.87 -25.91 -10.94
CA ARG A 22 27.60 -24.73 -11.41
C ARG A 22 28.19 -23.97 -10.22
N LEU A 23 29.16 -23.11 -10.50
CA LEU A 23 29.59 -22.08 -9.56
C LEU A 23 28.49 -21.03 -9.42
N GLU A 24 28.29 -20.57 -8.20
CA GLU A 24 27.30 -19.57 -7.84
C GLU A 24 27.98 -18.51 -6.96
N CYS A 25 27.45 -17.29 -6.97
CA CYS A 25 27.83 -16.23 -6.03
C CYS A 25 26.56 -15.52 -5.57
N MET A 26 26.59 -14.90 -4.40
CA MET A 26 25.45 -14.17 -3.86
C MET A 26 25.69 -12.67 -3.96
N MET A 27 24.69 -11.91 -4.43
CA MET A 27 24.77 -10.45 -4.46
C MET A 27 24.98 -9.86 -3.06
N GLN A 28 24.38 -10.48 -2.04
CA GLN A 28 24.49 -10.05 -0.65
C GLN A 28 25.82 -10.39 0.01
N ASP A 29 26.73 -11.11 -0.65
CA ASP A 29 28.08 -11.35 -0.13
C ASP A 29 28.99 -10.14 -0.34
N PHE A 30 28.54 -9.09 -1.05
CA PHE A 30 29.35 -7.89 -1.31
C PHE A 30 29.97 -7.26 -0.07
N PRO A 31 29.26 -7.13 1.07
CA PRO A 31 29.83 -6.58 2.28
C PRO A 31 31.05 -7.36 2.80
N THR A 32 31.19 -8.65 2.47
CA THR A 32 32.32 -9.50 2.91
C THR A 32 33.65 -9.16 2.25
N VAL A 33 33.62 -8.46 1.11
CA VAL A 33 34.84 -8.06 0.37
C VAL A 33 35.23 -6.60 0.61
N LEU A 34 34.44 -5.84 1.37
CA LEU A 34 34.79 -4.48 1.77
C LEU A 34 35.99 -4.50 2.72
N GLN A 35 36.80 -3.44 2.68
CA GLN A 35 38.00 -3.29 3.52
C GLN A 35 38.10 -1.87 4.07
N GLY A 36 38.97 -1.69 5.07
CA GLY A 36 39.24 -0.37 5.67
C GLY A 36 38.00 0.24 6.32
N ASP A 37 37.80 1.54 6.09
CA ASP A 37 36.69 2.28 6.71
C ASP A 37 35.31 1.94 6.14
N GLU A 38 35.22 1.31 4.96
CA GLU A 38 33.93 0.92 4.37
C GLU A 38 33.25 -0.21 5.15
N VAL A 39 34.01 -1.13 5.74
CA VAL A 39 33.47 -2.21 6.60
C VAL A 39 32.73 -1.64 7.80
N LYS A 40 33.22 -0.53 8.35
CA LYS A 40 32.61 0.14 9.52
C LYS A 40 31.24 0.74 9.20
N LYS A 41 30.88 0.87 7.92
CA LYS A 41 29.60 1.41 7.44
C LYS A 41 28.58 0.32 7.12
N VAL A 42 28.95 -0.96 7.21
CA VAL A 42 28.02 -2.06 7.01
C VAL A 42 27.13 -2.20 8.25
N GLY A 43 25.83 -2.27 8.03
CA GLY A 43 24.84 -2.44 9.10
C GLY A 43 23.61 -3.19 8.61
N PHE A 44 22.72 -3.48 9.55
CA PHE A 44 21.46 -4.16 9.30
C PHE A 44 20.31 -3.32 9.85
N THR A 45 19.22 -3.26 9.09
CA THR A 45 17.97 -2.65 9.55
C THR A 45 16.92 -3.74 9.62
N SER A 46 16.42 -4.00 10.82
CA SER A 46 15.30 -4.91 11.02
C SER A 46 13.98 -4.17 10.81
N VAL A 47 13.08 -4.78 10.06
CA VAL A 47 11.76 -4.28 9.72
C VAL A 47 10.75 -5.41 9.91
N ALA A 48 9.52 -5.04 10.25
CA ALA A 48 8.47 -6.03 10.49
C ALA A 48 8.15 -6.79 9.19
N ALA A 49 8.31 -8.11 9.23
CA ALA A 49 8.27 -8.96 8.03
C ALA A 49 6.90 -8.93 7.33
N ASP A 50 5.83 -8.78 8.08
CA ASP A 50 4.45 -8.64 7.61
C ASP A 50 4.21 -7.39 6.73
N MET A 51 5.06 -6.37 6.87
CA MET A 51 4.98 -5.13 6.10
C MET A 51 5.94 -5.06 4.91
N CYS A 52 6.97 -5.91 4.87
CA CYS A 52 8.06 -5.74 3.91
C CYS A 52 8.60 -7.04 3.27
N PHE A 53 8.08 -8.21 3.64
CA PHE A 53 8.61 -9.49 3.17
C PHE A 53 7.51 -10.49 2.81
N SER A 54 7.01 -10.37 1.57
CA SER A 54 5.92 -11.20 1.03
C SER A 54 6.37 -11.97 -0.22
N PRO A 55 7.31 -12.93 -0.10
CA PRO A 55 7.84 -13.64 -1.27
C PRO A 55 6.81 -14.58 -1.88
N VAL A 56 6.77 -14.64 -3.21
CA VAL A 56 6.04 -15.67 -3.96
C VAL A 56 7.07 -16.54 -4.68
N LYS A 57 7.55 -17.59 -3.99
CA LYS A 57 8.67 -18.42 -4.46
C LYS A 57 8.42 -19.92 -4.38
N ASN A 58 7.42 -20.34 -3.61
CA ASN A 58 7.11 -21.75 -3.38
C ASN A 58 5.94 -22.20 -4.26
N ALA A 59 5.92 -23.48 -4.60
CA ALA A 59 4.71 -24.12 -5.10
C ALA A 59 3.68 -24.24 -3.97
N THR A 60 2.40 -24.32 -4.32
CA THR A 60 1.30 -24.35 -3.34
C THR A 60 1.42 -25.53 -2.36
N SER A 61 1.79 -26.71 -2.85
CA SER A 61 2.01 -27.90 -2.01
C SER A 61 3.11 -27.71 -0.97
N ASP A 62 4.21 -27.07 -1.34
CA ASP A 62 5.32 -26.79 -0.43
C ASP A 62 4.92 -25.71 0.59
N GLY A 63 4.16 -24.71 0.13
CA GLY A 63 3.57 -23.68 0.99
C GLY A 63 2.65 -24.26 2.07
N VAL A 64 1.81 -25.24 1.74
CA VAL A 64 0.97 -25.95 2.71
C VAL A 64 1.83 -26.66 3.77
N ALA A 65 2.91 -27.33 3.35
CA ALA A 65 3.82 -27.99 4.28
C ALA A 65 4.59 -27.00 5.19
N LEU A 66 4.94 -25.82 4.68
CA LEU A 66 5.55 -24.74 5.48
C LEU A 66 4.56 -24.14 6.49
N GLN A 67 3.33 -23.87 6.05
CA GLN A 67 2.25 -23.37 6.90
C GLN A 67 1.98 -24.32 8.08
N GLY A 68 1.95 -25.62 7.82
CA GLY A 68 1.77 -26.64 8.86
C GLY A 68 2.87 -26.64 9.93
N LYS A 69 4.03 -26.04 9.64
CA LYS A 69 5.15 -25.84 10.58
C LYS A 69 5.16 -24.44 11.20
N GLY A 70 4.11 -23.63 10.98
CA GLY A 70 4.06 -22.24 11.42
C GLY A 70 4.99 -21.30 10.65
N THR A 71 5.48 -21.70 9.46
CA THR A 71 6.32 -20.86 8.60
C THR A 71 5.46 -20.21 7.51
N HIS A 72 5.80 -18.98 7.11
CA HIS A 72 5.09 -18.28 6.05
C HIS A 72 5.06 -19.11 4.75
N PRO A 73 3.89 -19.30 4.10
CA PRO A 73 3.78 -20.20 2.96
C PRO A 73 4.61 -19.76 1.75
N GLY A 74 4.68 -18.45 1.49
CA GLY A 74 5.46 -17.87 0.39
C GLY A 74 4.98 -18.27 -1.01
N VAL A 75 3.65 -18.35 -1.19
CA VAL A 75 2.95 -18.76 -2.43
C VAL A 75 2.09 -17.61 -2.96
N ALA A 76 1.50 -17.77 -4.14
CA ALA A 76 0.73 -16.70 -4.80
C ALA A 76 -0.44 -16.18 -3.93
N ALA A 77 -1.21 -17.08 -3.32
CA ALA A 77 -2.33 -16.71 -2.46
C ALA A 77 -1.90 -15.91 -1.22
N SER A 78 -0.82 -16.32 -0.55
CA SER A 78 -0.32 -15.60 0.64
C SER A 78 0.27 -14.24 0.25
N GLY A 79 1.06 -14.17 -0.83
CA GLY A 79 1.65 -12.90 -1.26
C GLY A 79 0.61 -11.85 -1.67
N GLU A 80 -0.47 -12.27 -2.31
CA GLU A 80 -1.60 -11.37 -2.62
C GLU A 80 -2.31 -10.90 -1.34
N ALA A 81 -2.55 -11.78 -0.37
CA ALA A 81 -3.17 -11.42 0.90
C ALA A 81 -2.29 -10.48 1.74
N ASP A 82 -0.98 -10.70 1.77
CA ASP A 82 -0.02 -9.84 2.47
C ASP A 82 -0.04 -8.41 1.92
N GLN A 83 -0.13 -8.27 0.59
CA GLN A 83 -0.21 -6.96 -0.06
C GLN A 83 -1.46 -6.19 0.39
N TYR A 84 -2.61 -6.85 0.47
CA TYR A 84 -3.83 -6.24 1.01
C TYR A 84 -3.68 -5.94 2.50
N ALA A 85 -3.12 -6.87 3.28
CA ALA A 85 -2.89 -6.69 4.71
C ALA A 85 -2.03 -5.45 5.01
N ALA A 86 -0.94 -5.22 4.27
CA ALA A 86 -0.09 -4.05 4.45
C ALA A 86 -0.87 -2.73 4.28
N VAL A 87 -1.71 -2.63 3.24
CA VAL A 87 -2.53 -1.43 3.01
C VAL A 87 -3.58 -1.25 4.11
N ARG A 88 -4.27 -2.33 4.50
CA ARG A 88 -5.25 -2.30 5.60
C ARG A 88 -4.59 -1.85 6.91
N THR A 89 -3.42 -2.39 7.24
CA THR A 89 -2.64 -2.00 8.44
C THR A 89 -2.31 -0.52 8.43
N ILE A 90 -1.83 0.03 7.30
CA ILE A 90 -1.52 1.46 7.21
C ILE A 90 -2.79 2.31 7.37
N MET A 91 -3.88 1.96 6.69
CA MET A 91 -5.14 2.70 6.77
C MET A 91 -5.73 2.66 8.19
N SER A 92 -5.75 1.51 8.83
CA SER A 92 -6.18 1.38 10.23
C SER A 92 -5.27 2.18 11.18
N SER A 93 -3.95 2.20 10.94
CA SER A 93 -2.99 2.95 11.77
C SER A 93 -3.21 4.47 11.76
N ILE A 94 -3.80 5.01 10.69
CA ILE A 94 -4.15 6.43 10.60
C ILE A 94 -5.58 6.73 11.07
N GLY A 95 -6.36 5.71 11.46
CA GLY A 95 -7.70 5.85 12.03
C GLY A 95 -8.86 5.52 11.09
N CYS A 96 -8.60 4.93 9.91
CA CYS A 96 -9.67 4.40 9.07
C CYS A 96 -10.31 3.18 9.71
N GLN A 97 -11.61 2.98 9.49
CA GLN A 97 -12.33 1.80 9.96
C GLN A 97 -12.31 0.73 8.86
N VAL A 98 -11.32 -0.15 8.92
CA VAL A 98 -11.15 -1.24 7.95
C VAL A 98 -11.35 -2.57 8.67
N GLU A 99 -12.36 -3.33 8.25
CA GLU A 99 -12.70 -4.61 8.87
C GLU A 99 -11.97 -5.76 8.20
N ASP A 100 -11.31 -6.64 8.96
CA ASP A 100 -10.68 -7.83 8.39
C ASP A 100 -11.71 -8.91 8.06
N ALA A 101 -11.63 -9.46 6.85
CA ALA A 101 -12.45 -10.61 6.48
C ALA A 101 -12.12 -11.85 7.33
N PRO A 102 -13.08 -12.74 7.57
CA PRO A 102 -12.79 -14.05 8.14
C PRO A 102 -11.77 -14.81 7.28
N LYS A 103 -10.89 -15.54 7.95
CA LYS A 103 -9.91 -16.38 7.26
C LYS A 103 -10.60 -17.35 6.30
N SER A 104 -10.01 -17.51 5.13
CA SER A 104 -10.47 -18.39 4.07
C SER A 104 -9.33 -19.28 3.59
N LYS A 105 -9.67 -20.46 3.07
CA LYS A 105 -8.69 -21.44 2.60
C LYS A 105 -8.81 -21.66 1.09
N TYR A 106 -7.68 -21.56 0.39
CA TYR A 106 -7.57 -21.80 -1.06
C TYR A 106 -6.41 -22.76 -1.30
N LEU A 107 -6.66 -23.91 -1.95
CA LEU A 107 -5.66 -24.96 -2.16
C LEU A 107 -4.88 -25.35 -0.88
N GLY A 108 -5.56 -25.34 0.28
CA GLY A 108 -4.95 -25.65 1.58
C GLY A 108 -4.23 -24.47 2.27
N ILE A 109 -4.02 -23.36 1.59
CA ILE A 109 -3.39 -22.14 2.14
C ILE A 109 -4.44 -21.29 2.84
N GLU A 110 -4.19 -20.91 4.08
CA GLU A 110 -5.08 -20.08 4.88
C GLU A 110 -4.67 -18.60 4.75
N VAL A 111 -5.60 -17.73 4.38
CA VAL A 111 -5.36 -16.29 4.21
C VAL A 111 -6.51 -15.46 4.76
N THR A 112 -6.24 -14.20 5.07
CA THR A 112 -7.29 -13.19 5.24
C THR A 112 -7.56 -12.55 3.87
N PRO A 113 -8.70 -12.83 3.21
CA PRO A 113 -8.88 -12.53 1.79
C PRO A 113 -9.20 -11.06 1.49
N GLY A 114 -9.67 -10.27 2.45
CA GLY A 114 -10.11 -8.90 2.19
C GLY A 114 -10.28 -8.07 3.47
N PRO A 115 -10.64 -6.78 3.33
CA PRO A 115 -10.97 -6.09 2.10
C PRO A 115 -9.78 -5.95 1.15
N GLU A 116 -10.08 -5.93 -0.13
CA GLU A 116 -9.09 -5.81 -1.20
C GLU A 116 -8.88 -4.33 -1.48
N ILE A 117 -7.80 -3.76 -0.96
CA ILE A 117 -7.51 -2.32 -1.15
C ILE A 117 -6.27 -2.18 -2.01
N VAL A 118 -6.45 -1.61 -3.21
CA VAL A 118 -5.38 -1.34 -4.17
C VAL A 118 -5.30 0.16 -4.42
N LEU A 119 -4.23 0.75 -3.90
CA LEU A 119 -3.91 2.16 -4.10
C LEU A 119 -2.84 2.27 -5.18
N GLY A 120 -3.19 2.89 -6.30
CA GLY A 120 -2.27 3.10 -7.40
C GLY A 120 -1.10 4.01 -6.97
N PRO A 121 0.11 3.84 -7.54
CA PRO A 121 1.28 4.64 -7.17
C PRO A 121 1.08 6.15 -7.34
N LYS A 122 0.25 6.57 -8.31
CA LYS A 122 -0.12 7.97 -8.50
C LYS A 122 -0.93 8.54 -7.33
N PHE A 123 -1.68 7.71 -6.62
CA PHE A 123 -2.48 8.12 -5.47
C PHE A 123 -1.62 8.15 -4.20
N ALA A 124 -1.01 7.02 -3.85
CA ALA A 124 -0.11 6.92 -2.70
C ALA A 124 1.00 5.90 -2.97
N SER A 125 2.25 6.36 -2.96
CA SER A 125 3.46 5.54 -3.13
C SER A 125 4.16 5.21 -1.81
N TYR A 126 3.91 5.97 -0.74
CA TYR A 126 4.49 5.71 0.57
C TYR A 126 3.52 6.10 1.72
N PRO A 127 3.68 5.54 2.94
CA PRO A 127 2.72 5.72 4.04
C PRO A 127 2.47 7.18 4.44
N GLY A 128 3.46 8.07 4.25
CA GLY A 128 3.33 9.49 4.59
C GLY A 128 2.26 10.24 3.80
N GLU A 129 1.87 9.76 2.62
CA GLU A 129 0.82 10.38 1.80
C GLU A 129 -0.60 10.02 2.28
N PHE A 130 -0.77 8.93 3.04
CA PHE A 130 -2.11 8.45 3.38
C PHE A 130 -2.91 9.49 4.19
N LYS A 131 -2.25 10.24 5.09
CA LYS A 131 -2.93 11.28 5.90
C LYS A 131 -3.47 12.44 5.05
N THR A 132 -2.83 12.77 3.93
CA THR A 132 -3.33 13.82 3.03
C THR A 132 -4.40 13.28 2.08
N ARG A 133 -4.34 11.99 1.74
CA ARG A 133 -5.34 11.29 0.93
C ARG A 133 -6.62 10.97 1.69
N PHE A 134 -6.53 10.73 2.99
CA PHE A 134 -7.63 10.42 3.90
C PHE A 134 -7.66 11.42 5.06
N PRO A 135 -8.05 12.69 4.82
CA PRO A 135 -7.95 13.75 5.82
C PRO A 135 -8.90 13.55 7.02
N ASN A 136 -10.01 12.83 6.85
CA ASN A 136 -10.92 12.46 7.96
C ASN A 136 -11.00 10.93 8.07
N PRO A 137 -9.94 10.26 8.55
CA PRO A 137 -9.84 8.80 8.47
C PRO A 137 -10.97 8.10 9.23
N SER A 138 -11.44 8.66 10.35
CA SER A 138 -12.57 8.12 11.11
C SER A 138 -13.90 8.08 10.35
N LYS A 139 -14.03 8.82 9.24
CA LYS A 139 -15.20 8.80 8.35
C LYS A 139 -15.03 7.87 7.13
N VAL A 140 -13.94 7.12 7.07
CA VAL A 140 -13.68 6.13 6.02
C VAL A 140 -13.90 4.74 6.62
N LYS A 141 -14.97 4.10 6.17
CA LYS A 141 -15.41 2.77 6.58
C LYS A 141 -15.37 1.83 5.38
N ILE A 142 -14.72 0.68 5.56
CA ILE A 142 -14.55 -0.33 4.52
C ILE A 142 -14.87 -1.69 5.15
N SER A 143 -15.95 -2.32 4.68
CA SER A 143 -16.41 -3.62 5.20
C SER A 143 -15.44 -4.75 4.82
N ALA A 144 -15.52 -5.86 5.55
CA ALA A 144 -14.72 -7.06 5.31
C ALA A 144 -14.82 -7.62 3.88
N CYS A 145 -15.95 -7.43 3.21
CA CYS A 145 -16.22 -7.97 1.86
C CYS A 145 -15.94 -6.96 0.74
N SER A 146 -15.32 -5.82 1.06
CA SER A 146 -15.17 -4.73 0.12
C SER A 146 -13.93 -4.83 -0.77
N SER A 147 -14.03 -4.22 -1.95
CA SER A 147 -12.91 -4.02 -2.88
C SER A 147 -12.82 -2.54 -3.25
N LEU A 148 -11.68 -1.91 -2.94
CA LEU A 148 -11.41 -0.51 -3.25
C LEU A 148 -10.19 -0.41 -4.16
N VAL A 149 -10.38 0.19 -5.34
CA VAL A 149 -9.28 0.56 -6.23
C VAL A 149 -9.28 2.06 -6.40
N VAL A 150 -8.12 2.71 -6.17
CA VAL A 150 -7.98 4.16 -6.36
C VAL A 150 -6.77 4.44 -7.22
N ASN A 151 -6.97 5.20 -8.30
CA ASN A 151 -5.88 5.61 -9.18
C ASN A 151 -5.98 7.10 -9.54
N GLY A 152 -4.83 7.76 -9.63
CA GLY A 152 -4.70 9.18 -9.94
C GLY A 152 -4.28 10.03 -8.75
N ASN A 153 -3.47 11.07 -9.03
CA ASN A 153 -2.85 11.92 -8.02
C ASN A 153 -3.74 13.04 -7.49
N GLY A 154 -4.84 13.35 -8.16
CA GLY A 154 -5.79 14.39 -7.78
C GLY A 154 -6.90 13.93 -6.83
N VAL A 155 -6.90 12.67 -6.38
CA VAL A 155 -7.98 12.13 -5.54
C VAL A 155 -7.72 12.40 -4.06
N VAL A 156 -8.77 12.80 -3.34
CA VAL A 156 -8.85 12.86 -1.88
C VAL A 156 -10.14 12.20 -1.43
N ILE A 157 -10.09 11.38 -0.38
CA ILE A 157 -11.25 10.68 0.19
C ILE A 157 -11.52 11.24 1.58
N GLU A 158 -12.47 12.17 1.68
CA GLU A 158 -12.84 12.82 2.95
C GLU A 158 -13.81 11.97 3.77
N SER A 159 -14.74 11.24 3.14
CA SER A 159 -15.65 10.30 3.81
C SER A 159 -16.17 9.26 2.82
N LEU A 160 -16.23 8.00 3.26
CA LEU A 160 -16.63 6.84 2.46
C LEU A 160 -17.23 5.78 3.38
N ASP A 161 -18.37 5.22 3.00
CA ASP A 161 -18.94 4.00 3.60
C ASP A 161 -19.06 2.95 2.48
N LEU A 162 -18.10 2.02 2.44
CA LEU A 162 -17.97 1.02 1.39
C LEU A 162 -18.35 -0.36 1.93
N ASP A 163 -19.39 -0.94 1.32
CA ASP A 163 -19.79 -2.33 1.46
C ASP A 163 -20.05 -2.94 0.07
N GLY A 164 -18.97 -3.40 -0.57
CA GLY A 164 -18.97 -3.88 -1.95
C GLY A 164 -17.74 -3.38 -2.72
N ALA A 165 -17.85 -3.21 -4.03
CA ALA A 165 -16.73 -2.81 -4.89
C ALA A 165 -16.85 -1.37 -5.41
N LEU A 166 -15.77 -0.61 -5.26
CA LEU A 166 -15.61 0.76 -5.74
C LEU A 166 -14.27 0.93 -6.47
N VAL A 167 -14.33 1.45 -7.68
CA VAL A 167 -13.15 1.89 -8.45
C VAL A 167 -13.23 3.40 -8.64
N ILE A 168 -12.19 4.11 -8.24
CA ILE A 168 -12.04 5.54 -8.41
C ILE A 168 -10.85 5.78 -9.35
N GLU A 169 -11.11 6.43 -10.47
CA GLU A 169 -10.09 6.87 -11.41
C GLU A 169 -10.10 8.39 -11.56
N CYS A 170 -8.92 8.97 -11.67
CA CYS A 170 -8.72 10.40 -11.86
C CYS A 170 -7.66 10.61 -12.94
N GLU A 171 -8.03 11.33 -14.00
CA GLU A 171 -7.14 11.66 -15.11
C GLU A 171 -5.98 12.54 -14.66
N ASP A 172 -4.87 12.49 -15.39
CA ASP A 172 -3.72 13.35 -15.10
C ASP A 172 -4.08 14.83 -15.25
N GLY A 173 -3.93 15.58 -14.16
CA GLY A 173 -4.29 17.00 -14.08
C GLY A 173 -5.76 17.26 -13.70
N ALA A 174 -6.56 16.22 -13.47
CA ALA A 174 -7.87 16.34 -12.82
C ALA A 174 -7.71 16.33 -11.28
N SER A 175 -8.75 16.78 -10.60
CA SER A 175 -8.86 16.71 -9.13
C SER A 175 -10.25 16.21 -8.75
N GLY A 176 -10.31 15.37 -7.73
CA GLY A 176 -11.53 14.73 -7.29
C GLY A 176 -11.57 14.57 -5.78
N VAL A 177 -12.71 14.90 -5.18
CA VAL A 177 -12.92 14.68 -3.75
C VAL A 177 -14.13 13.79 -3.55
N ILE A 178 -13.95 12.70 -2.81
CA ILE A 178 -15.02 11.82 -2.36
C ILE A 178 -15.52 12.32 -1.01
N ARG A 179 -16.81 12.71 -0.96
CA ARG A 179 -17.51 13.15 0.24
C ARG A 179 -18.83 12.40 0.36
N ASP A 180 -19.06 11.89 1.56
CA ASP A 180 -20.29 11.25 2.03
C ASP A 180 -20.82 10.18 1.06
N LEU A 181 -19.88 9.52 0.37
CA LEU A 181 -20.19 8.49 -0.60
C LEU A 181 -20.50 7.18 0.14
N VAL A 182 -21.70 6.68 -0.07
CA VAL A 182 -22.11 5.36 0.40
C VAL A 182 -22.22 4.43 -0.81
N VAL A 183 -21.49 3.31 -0.78
CA VAL A 183 -21.54 2.30 -1.84
C VAL A 183 -21.95 0.98 -1.23
N LYS A 184 -23.11 0.47 -1.65
CA LYS A 184 -23.62 -0.85 -1.28
C LYS A 184 -23.97 -1.62 -2.53
N ASN A 185 -23.20 -2.66 -2.83
CA ASN A 185 -23.38 -3.46 -4.04
C ASN A 185 -22.88 -4.91 -3.85
N LYS A 186 -23.10 -5.79 -4.82
CA LYS A 186 -22.70 -7.21 -4.70
C LYS A 186 -21.19 -7.46 -4.65
N GLY A 187 -20.38 -6.44 -4.93
CA GLY A 187 -18.93 -6.48 -4.81
C GLY A 187 -18.25 -7.49 -5.72
N TRP A 188 -17.02 -7.82 -5.35
CA TRP A 188 -16.21 -8.86 -5.97
C TRP A 188 -16.10 -10.07 -5.04
N GLN A 189 -15.98 -11.26 -5.61
CA GLN A 189 -15.89 -12.50 -4.85
C GLN A 189 -14.75 -13.37 -5.32
N LYS A 190 -13.94 -13.86 -4.38
CA LYS A 190 -12.94 -14.89 -4.65
C LYS A 190 -13.64 -16.24 -4.73
N VAL A 191 -13.74 -16.80 -5.94
CA VAL A 191 -14.33 -18.12 -6.17
C VAL A 191 -13.21 -19.13 -6.35
N GLN A 192 -13.21 -20.20 -5.56
CA GLN A 192 -12.23 -21.28 -5.69
C GLN A 192 -12.17 -21.79 -7.14
N ASP A 193 -10.95 -21.95 -7.64
CA ASP A 193 -10.67 -22.36 -9.00
C ASP A 193 -9.31 -23.06 -9.07
N GLU A 194 -9.34 -24.38 -8.93
CA GLU A 194 -8.15 -25.23 -8.89
C GLU A 194 -7.81 -25.81 -10.27
N SER A 195 -8.80 -25.85 -11.17
CA SER A 195 -8.71 -26.48 -12.49
C SER A 195 -8.54 -25.48 -13.63
N SER A 196 -8.31 -24.20 -13.33
CA SER A 196 -8.12 -23.18 -14.36
C SER A 196 -6.94 -23.51 -15.28
N ASP A 197 -7.16 -23.38 -16.59
CA ASP A 197 -6.09 -23.43 -17.58
C ASP A 197 -5.14 -22.22 -17.46
N VAL A 198 -5.62 -21.13 -16.86
CA VAL A 198 -4.85 -19.91 -16.63
C VAL A 198 -3.95 -20.09 -15.41
N GLU A 199 -2.64 -20.10 -15.64
CA GLU A 199 -1.63 -20.39 -14.61
C GLU A 199 -1.72 -19.46 -13.38
N ILE A 200 -1.93 -18.15 -13.59
CA ILE A 200 -2.04 -17.19 -12.49
C ILE A 200 -3.23 -17.46 -11.55
N ILE A 201 -4.31 -18.07 -12.05
CA ILE A 201 -5.49 -18.47 -11.28
C ILE A 201 -5.16 -19.78 -10.56
N ARG A 202 -4.63 -20.77 -11.30
CA ARG A 202 -4.24 -22.08 -10.75
C ARG A 202 -3.23 -21.97 -9.61
N MET A 203 -2.25 -21.06 -9.70
CA MET A 203 -1.24 -20.86 -8.66
C MET A 203 -1.82 -20.31 -7.34
N ARG A 204 -2.85 -19.47 -7.41
CA ARG A 204 -3.49 -18.87 -6.22
C ARG A 204 -4.72 -19.64 -5.74
N GLY A 205 -5.31 -20.50 -6.58
CA GLY A 205 -6.43 -21.38 -6.22
C GLY A 205 -7.80 -20.73 -6.23
N TYR A 206 -7.91 -19.53 -6.79
CA TYR A 206 -9.18 -18.82 -6.94
C TYR A 206 -9.12 -17.82 -8.09
N ARG A 207 -10.29 -17.54 -8.67
CA ARG A 207 -10.52 -16.41 -9.57
C ARG A 207 -11.32 -15.33 -8.85
N LEU A 208 -11.18 -14.10 -9.31
CA LEU A 208 -11.96 -12.97 -8.81
C LEU A 208 -13.17 -12.74 -9.72
N ASP A 209 -14.36 -12.99 -9.20
CA ASP A 209 -15.62 -12.75 -9.89
C ASP A 209 -16.13 -11.34 -9.57
N LYS A 210 -16.11 -10.45 -10.56
CA LYS A 210 -16.48 -9.03 -10.40
C LYS A 210 -17.97 -8.83 -10.64
N THR A 211 -18.79 -9.30 -9.70
CA THR A 211 -20.25 -9.34 -9.85
C THR A 211 -20.86 -7.95 -10.03
N GLU A 212 -20.44 -6.98 -9.24
CA GLU A 212 -20.90 -5.59 -9.36
C GLU A 212 -19.77 -4.63 -9.02
N THR A 213 -19.76 -3.42 -9.60
CA THR A 213 -18.74 -2.41 -9.34
C THR A 213 -19.31 -1.02 -9.53
N LYS A 214 -19.19 -0.18 -8.51
CA LYS A 214 -19.39 1.25 -8.66
C LYS A 214 -18.11 1.86 -9.21
N ASN A 215 -18.21 2.59 -10.33
CA ASN A 215 -17.07 3.31 -10.88
C ASN A 215 -17.29 4.81 -10.72
N VAL A 216 -16.25 5.53 -10.29
CA VAL A 216 -16.20 6.99 -10.22
C VAL A 216 -15.03 7.46 -11.07
N PHE A 217 -15.30 8.41 -11.97
CA PHE A 217 -14.25 8.99 -12.82
C PHE A 217 -14.24 10.50 -12.69
N PHE A 218 -13.06 11.04 -12.38
CA PHE A 218 -12.76 12.47 -12.42
C PHE A 218 -11.98 12.78 -13.69
N LYS A 219 -12.55 13.63 -14.55
CA LYS A 219 -11.94 14.00 -15.81
C LYS A 219 -11.29 15.38 -15.74
N LYS A 220 -10.31 15.60 -16.62
CA LYS A 220 -9.57 16.85 -16.71
C LYS A 220 -10.45 18.05 -17.11
N ASP A 221 -11.55 17.79 -17.80
CA ASP A 221 -12.56 18.81 -18.14
C ASP A 221 -13.43 19.25 -16.94
N GLY A 222 -13.20 18.67 -15.76
CA GLY A 222 -13.94 18.93 -14.53
C GLY A 222 -15.22 18.12 -14.39
N SER A 223 -15.58 17.31 -15.38
CA SER A 223 -16.73 16.41 -15.28
C SER A 223 -16.44 15.24 -14.34
N VAL A 224 -17.47 14.88 -13.58
CA VAL A 224 -17.44 13.73 -12.67
C VAL A 224 -18.55 12.78 -13.10
N SER A 225 -18.22 11.50 -13.18
CA SER A 225 -19.21 10.43 -13.41
C SER A 225 -19.20 9.45 -12.27
N GLY A 226 -20.34 8.83 -12.00
CA GLY A 226 -20.48 7.85 -10.91
C GLY A 226 -20.87 8.43 -9.56
N ILE A 227 -20.76 9.74 -9.33
CA ILE A 227 -21.31 10.40 -8.14
C ILE A 227 -22.55 11.16 -8.56
N GLU A 228 -23.69 10.86 -7.95
CA GLU A 228 -24.89 11.69 -8.10
C GLU A 228 -24.66 12.96 -7.28
N SER A 229 -24.55 14.11 -7.94
CA SER A 229 -24.36 15.39 -7.27
C SER A 229 -25.57 15.69 -6.39
N SER A 230 -25.37 15.76 -5.07
CA SER A 230 -26.43 16.13 -4.12
C SER A 230 -26.61 17.65 -3.95
N GLU A 231 -26.14 18.49 -4.88
CA GLU A 231 -26.44 19.92 -4.88
C GLU A 231 -26.88 20.44 -6.26
N PRO A 232 -27.96 21.26 -6.33
CA PRO A 232 -28.37 21.90 -7.55
C PRO A 232 -27.35 22.97 -7.95
N ALA A 233 -26.96 22.95 -9.22
CA ALA A 233 -26.08 23.95 -9.81
C ALA A 233 -26.53 25.38 -9.43
N PRO A 234 -25.63 26.27 -8.98
CA PRO A 234 -25.98 27.65 -8.72
C PRO A 234 -26.48 28.28 -10.04
N LYS A 235 -27.70 28.81 -10.01
CA LYS A 235 -28.28 29.55 -11.14
C LYS A 235 -27.31 30.66 -11.53
N SER A 236 -26.85 30.61 -12.77
CA SER A 236 -25.99 31.62 -13.38
C SER A 236 -26.61 33.02 -13.20
N ILE A 237 -25.93 33.90 -12.46
CA ILE A 237 -26.26 35.31 -12.39
C ILE A 237 -25.92 35.93 -13.76
N PRO A 238 -26.82 36.70 -14.41
CA PRO A 238 -26.53 37.34 -15.68
C PRO A 238 -25.40 38.37 -15.53
N LYS A 239 -24.43 38.34 -16.45
CA LYS A 239 -23.34 39.32 -16.55
C LYS A 239 -23.91 40.74 -16.72
N SER A 240 -23.61 41.63 -15.78
CA SER A 240 -23.77 43.08 -15.98
C SER A 240 -22.53 43.65 -16.69
N SER A 241 -22.78 44.41 -17.76
CA SER A 241 -21.79 45.12 -18.58
C SER A 241 -20.92 46.13 -17.80
N PRO A 242 -19.71 46.45 -18.28
CA PRO A 242 -18.78 47.31 -17.55
C PRO A 242 -19.13 48.81 -17.67
N ALA A 243 -19.03 49.54 -16.55
CA ALA A 243 -19.09 50.99 -16.53
C ALA A 243 -17.70 51.62 -16.79
N PRO A 244 -17.63 52.86 -17.32
CA PRO A 244 -16.40 53.46 -17.84
C PRO A 244 -15.50 54.05 -16.74
N GLN A 245 -14.18 53.97 -16.96
CA GLN A 245 -13.14 54.58 -16.12
C GLN A 245 -12.90 56.06 -16.48
N ALA A 246 -12.60 56.87 -15.46
CA ALA A 246 -11.65 58.00 -15.47
C ALA A 246 -11.50 58.55 -14.03
N PRO A 247 -10.47 59.37 -13.71
CA PRO A 247 -9.04 59.11 -13.92
C PRO A 247 -8.19 59.34 -12.65
N ILE A 248 -6.92 58.99 -12.83
CA ILE A 248 -5.72 59.09 -11.98
C ILE A 248 -5.63 60.34 -11.09
N CYS A 249 -5.20 60.14 -9.84
CA CYS A 249 -4.45 61.13 -9.08
C CYS A 249 -3.31 60.45 -8.32
N SER A 250 -2.10 60.92 -8.59
CA SER A 250 -0.82 60.53 -7.97
C SER A 250 -0.66 61.18 -6.60
N ASP A 251 -0.08 60.46 -5.62
CA ASP A 251 0.99 61.07 -4.81
C ASP A 251 1.89 60.04 -4.12
N ASN A 252 3.14 60.48 -3.95
CA ASN A 252 4.30 59.76 -3.46
C ASN A 252 4.28 59.56 -1.93
N GLY A 253 4.99 58.53 -1.45
CA GLY A 253 5.29 58.42 -0.01
C GLY A 253 6.04 57.15 0.37
N VAL A 254 7.36 57.18 0.24
CA VAL A 254 8.32 56.18 0.74
C VAL A 254 8.37 56.21 2.27
N VAL A 255 8.14 55.08 2.97
CA VAL A 255 8.85 54.73 4.23
C VAL A 255 8.87 53.19 4.41
N LYS A 256 10.06 52.64 4.68
CA LYS A 256 10.36 51.28 5.22
C LYS A 256 11.29 51.49 6.44
N PRO A 257 11.56 50.45 7.25
CA PRO A 257 10.78 49.83 8.32
C PRO A 257 11.44 50.14 9.70
N PRO A 258 11.20 49.36 10.79
CA PRO A 258 12.32 48.51 11.19
C PRO A 258 11.96 47.14 11.77
N VAL A 259 13.00 46.30 11.76
CA VAL A 259 13.15 44.96 12.34
C VAL A 259 13.66 45.05 13.78
N SER A 260 13.20 44.17 14.67
CA SER A 260 13.91 43.73 15.87
C SER A 260 13.43 42.29 16.19
N SER A 261 14.21 41.21 16.07
CA SER A 261 15.43 40.74 16.76
C SER A 261 15.20 40.14 18.15
N LEU A 262 15.74 38.91 18.33
CA LEU A 262 16.12 38.18 19.57
C LEU A 262 14.97 37.42 20.28
N LYS A 263 15.09 36.15 20.71
CA LYS A 263 16.25 35.37 21.20
C LYS A 263 15.95 33.85 21.18
N SER A 264 17.04 33.10 21.05
CA SER A 264 17.25 31.67 21.33
C SER A 264 17.05 31.30 22.81
N LEU A 265 16.56 30.07 23.08
CA LEU A 265 16.79 29.36 24.34
C LEU A 265 17.08 27.88 24.05
N THR A 266 18.14 27.40 24.69
CA THR A 266 18.74 26.07 24.69
C THR A 266 18.09 25.14 25.74
N ASP A 267 18.09 23.84 25.40
CA ASP A 267 17.95 22.58 26.18
C ASP A 267 18.55 22.52 27.61
N PRO A 268 18.49 21.38 28.36
CA PRO A 268 17.61 20.17 28.34
C PRO A 268 17.19 19.65 29.75
N SER A 269 16.30 18.65 29.87
CA SER A 269 16.39 17.64 30.95
C SER A 269 15.42 16.43 30.81
N GLU A 270 16.04 15.23 30.82
CA GLU A 270 15.69 14.02 31.59
C GLU A 270 14.57 13.04 31.19
N ASN A 271 14.90 11.76 31.45
CA ASN A 271 14.14 10.50 31.48
C ASN A 271 13.83 9.81 30.13
N GLU A 272 13.97 8.50 29.97
CA GLU A 272 14.19 7.38 30.89
C GLU A 272 14.73 6.19 30.07
N GLN A 273 15.74 5.49 30.59
CA GLN A 273 16.17 4.18 30.05
C GLN A 273 15.23 3.11 30.57
N MET A 274 14.63 2.32 29.67
CA MET A 274 13.95 1.08 30.02
C MET A 274 14.68 -0.08 29.34
N GLU A 275 15.36 -0.89 30.16
CA GLU A 275 16.00 -2.15 29.77
C GLU A 275 14.95 -3.16 29.30
N ALA A 276 15.09 -3.63 28.06
CA ALA A 276 14.42 -4.85 27.59
C ALA A 276 15.43 -5.99 27.57
N THR A 277 15.25 -6.92 28.51
CA THR A 277 15.97 -8.18 28.62
C THR A 277 15.58 -9.09 27.45
N ASN A 278 16.46 -9.23 26.46
CA ASN A 278 16.31 -10.23 25.39
C ASN A 278 16.89 -11.57 25.87
N ALA A 279 15.99 -12.50 26.19
CA ALA A 279 16.32 -13.90 26.38
C ALA A 279 16.70 -14.52 25.01
N CYS A 280 17.99 -14.77 24.85
CA CYS A 280 18.57 -15.45 23.71
C CYS A 280 18.24 -16.94 23.79
N CYS A 281 17.33 -17.42 22.94
CA CYS A 281 17.23 -18.84 22.58
C CYS A 281 18.17 -19.09 21.40
N ASN A 282 19.39 -19.53 21.72
CA ASN A 282 20.32 -20.08 20.75
C ASN A 282 19.86 -21.48 20.33
N ILE A 283 19.48 -21.64 19.07
CA ILE A 283 19.62 -22.88 18.33
C ILE A 283 20.42 -22.55 17.07
N LEU A 284 21.63 -23.14 17.03
CA LEU A 284 22.67 -23.14 16.00
C LEU A 284 23.62 -21.94 15.96
#